data_AF-A0A934SA35-F1
#
_entry.id   AF-A0A934SA35-F1
#
_cell.length_a   1.000
_cell.length_b   1.000
_cell.length_c   1.000
_cell.angle_alpha   90.00
_cell.angle_beta   90.00
_cell.angle_gamma   90.00
#
_symmetry.space_group_name_H-M   'P 1'
#
loop_
_entity.id
_entity.type
_entity.pdbx_description
1 polymer ?
#
loop_
_entity_poly.entity_id
_entity_poly.type
_entity_poly.pdbx_seq_one_letter_code
_entity_poly.pdbx_strand_id
1 'polypeptide(L)'
;MAVDPALVGSYPSKTHSGAGYFYDDVLEYRVWIDPQSGGERLNAGSDYFKAFATYEEALKYSQSTKGAESPLVLVRQLEHVNEPKKGIFEHVKGERLTEWQVEWLAESKRGPNSIPDFLAKHRKSLR
;
A
#
# COMPACT_ATOMS: atom_id res chain seq x y z
N MET A 1 -9.12 -6.21 5.40
CA MET A 1 -9.67 -6.99 4.26
C MET A 1 -9.82 -6.07 3.06
N ALA A 2 -9.62 -6.62 1.86
CA ALA A 2 -9.89 -5.99 0.58
C ALA A 2 -11.33 -5.49 0.46
N VAL A 3 -11.51 -4.33 -0.16
CA VAL A 3 -12.83 -3.72 -0.40
C VAL A 3 -13.66 -4.53 -1.39
N ASP A 4 -13.01 -5.18 -2.36
CA ASP A 4 -13.64 -6.08 -3.32
C ASP A 4 -12.78 -7.33 -3.51
N PRO A 5 -13.11 -8.45 -2.83
CA PRO A 5 -12.39 -9.71 -2.96
C PRO A 5 -12.35 -10.28 -4.38
N ALA A 6 -13.31 -9.94 -5.25
CA ALA A 6 -13.35 -10.46 -6.62
C ALA A 6 -12.29 -9.82 -7.53
N LEU A 7 -11.73 -8.67 -7.13
CA LEU A 7 -10.67 -7.97 -7.86
C LEU A 7 -9.26 -8.32 -7.37
N VAL A 8 -9.12 -9.09 -6.30
CA VAL A 8 -7.82 -9.52 -5.77
C VAL A 8 -7.04 -10.30 -6.85
N GLY A 9 -5.80 -9.89 -7.09
CA GLY A 9 -4.92 -10.44 -8.12
C GLY A 9 -5.10 -9.83 -9.51
N SER A 10 -6.06 -8.92 -9.71
CA SER A 10 -6.29 -8.25 -11.01
C SER A 10 -5.51 -6.94 -11.18
N TYR A 11 -4.97 -6.38 -10.09
CA TYR A 11 -4.24 -5.12 -10.10
C TYR A 11 -2.82 -5.29 -10.66
N PRO A 12 -2.26 -4.26 -11.32
CA PRO A 12 -0.92 -4.33 -11.90
C PRO A 12 0.14 -4.56 -10.82
N SER A 13 1.19 -5.32 -11.17
CA SER A 13 2.33 -5.53 -10.27
C SER A 13 3.11 -4.25 -10.01
N LYS A 14 3.29 -3.43 -11.05
CA LYS A 14 3.99 -2.14 -10.97
C LYS A 14 3.03 -1.07 -10.49
N THR A 15 3.16 -0.72 -9.22
CA THR A 15 2.42 0.36 -8.57
C THR A 15 3.39 1.39 -7.98
N HIS A 16 2.87 2.51 -7.49
CA HIS A 16 3.71 3.38 -6.69
C HIS A 16 4.11 2.69 -5.38
N SER A 17 5.22 3.12 -4.78
CA SER A 17 5.67 2.65 -3.48
C SER A 17 5.80 3.81 -2.51
N GLY A 18 5.37 3.58 -1.26
CA GLY A 18 5.40 4.59 -0.21
C GLY A 18 4.59 5.85 -0.52
N ALA A 19 4.77 6.88 0.32
CA ALA A 19 4.11 8.18 0.22
C ALA A 19 2.56 8.15 0.24
N GLY A 20 1.98 9.35 0.41
CA GLY A 20 0.59 9.52 0.77
C GLY A 20 0.38 9.19 2.25
N TYR A 21 -0.20 10.13 2.99
CA TYR A 21 -0.39 10.00 4.44
C TYR A 21 -1.70 9.27 4.78
N PHE A 22 -2.55 9.09 3.78
CA PHE A 22 -3.89 8.56 3.93
C PHE A 22 -4.25 7.60 2.81
N TYR A 23 -5.14 6.65 3.07
CA TYR A 23 -5.70 5.73 2.09
C TYR A 23 -7.23 5.71 2.13
N ASP A 24 -7.84 5.40 1.00
CA ASP A 24 -9.28 5.26 0.85
C ASP A 24 -9.71 3.80 0.95
N ASP A 25 -9.04 2.87 0.28
CA ASP A 25 -9.42 1.46 0.30
C ASP A 25 -8.21 0.53 0.36
N VAL A 26 -8.38 -0.59 1.05
CA VAL A 26 -7.49 -1.75 0.91
C VAL A 26 -7.95 -2.51 -0.32
N LEU A 27 -7.05 -2.73 -1.28
CA LEU A 27 -7.37 -3.44 -2.52
C LEU A 27 -6.98 -4.91 -2.46
N GLU A 28 -5.78 -5.19 -1.96
CA GLU A 28 -5.26 -6.55 -1.79
C GLU A 28 -4.03 -6.54 -0.88
N TYR A 29 -3.73 -7.68 -0.25
CA TYR A 29 -2.48 -7.91 0.45
C TYR A 29 -1.56 -8.73 -0.44
N ARG A 30 -0.30 -8.32 -0.57
CA ARG A 30 0.66 -8.88 -1.51
C ARG A 30 1.80 -9.52 -0.76
N VAL A 31 2.07 -10.78 -1.05
CA VAL A 31 3.25 -11.49 -0.55
C VAL A 31 4.19 -11.70 -1.71
N TRP A 32 5.28 -10.92 -1.73
CA TRP A 32 6.34 -11.03 -2.71
C TRP A 32 7.20 -12.27 -2.42
N ILE A 33 7.65 -12.95 -3.48
CA ILE A 33 8.43 -14.17 -3.40
C ILE A 33 9.74 -13.92 -4.15
N ASP A 34 10.85 -14.00 -3.43
CA ASP A 34 12.21 -13.90 -3.98
C ASP A 34 12.72 -15.30 -4.37
N PRO A 35 12.94 -15.57 -5.68
CA PRO A 35 13.52 -16.83 -6.12
C PRO A 35 14.96 -17.04 -5.66
N GLN A 36 15.73 -15.97 -5.41
CA GLN A 36 17.11 -16.09 -4.92
C GLN A 36 17.16 -16.63 -3.48
N SER A 37 16.12 -16.36 -2.70
CA SER A 37 15.91 -16.91 -1.36
C SER A 37 15.28 -18.32 -1.37
N GLY A 38 15.21 -18.96 -2.54
CA GLY A 38 14.70 -20.31 -2.71
C GLY A 38 13.18 -20.40 -2.89
N GLY A 39 12.52 -19.29 -3.24
CA GLY A 39 11.14 -19.29 -3.70
C GLY A 39 10.99 -19.94 -5.08
N GLU A 40 9.85 -20.59 -5.31
CA GLU A 40 9.57 -21.22 -6.60
C GLU A 40 9.36 -20.15 -7.69
N ARG A 41 9.95 -20.37 -8.87
CA ARG A 41 9.69 -19.53 -10.05
C ARG A 41 8.37 -19.91 -10.66
N LEU A 42 7.30 -19.26 -10.21
CA LEU A 42 5.95 -19.56 -10.66
C LEU A 42 5.63 -19.06 -12.08
N ASN A 43 6.41 -18.12 -12.62
CA ASN A 43 6.28 -17.57 -13.99
C ASN A 43 7.66 -17.26 -14.60
N ALA A 44 7.72 -16.87 -15.88
CA ALA A 44 8.98 -16.49 -16.57
C ALA A 44 9.38 -15.01 -16.40
N GLY A 45 8.58 -14.19 -15.71
CA GLY A 45 8.79 -12.73 -15.53
C GLY A 45 9.16 -12.36 -14.09
N SER A 46 10.03 -11.37 -13.90
CA SER A 46 10.77 -11.06 -12.66
C SER A 46 9.98 -10.78 -11.38
N ASP A 47 8.67 -10.55 -11.45
CA ASP A 47 7.90 -9.97 -10.35
C ASP A 47 6.82 -10.97 -9.90
N TYR A 48 7.02 -11.63 -8.75
CA TYR A 48 6.16 -12.71 -8.24
C TYR A 48 5.58 -12.32 -6.89
N PHE A 49 4.38 -11.76 -6.86
CA PHE A 49 3.60 -11.72 -5.62
C PHE A 49 2.37 -12.61 -5.75
N LYS A 50 1.92 -13.12 -4.60
CA LYS A 50 0.58 -13.69 -4.46
C LYS A 50 -0.31 -12.69 -3.73
N ALA A 51 -1.49 -12.45 -4.29
CA ALA A 51 -2.48 -11.54 -3.74
C ALA A 51 -3.48 -12.27 -2.84
N PHE A 52 -3.93 -11.59 -1.79
CA PHE A 52 -4.88 -12.10 -0.81
C PHE A 52 -5.91 -11.03 -0.44
N ALA A 53 -7.12 -11.46 -0.12
CA ALA A 53 -8.18 -10.58 0.35
C ALA A 53 -7.97 -10.15 1.80
N THR A 54 -7.29 -10.97 2.61
CA THR A 54 -7.08 -10.71 4.05
C THR A 54 -5.60 -10.68 4.42
N TYR A 55 -5.28 -9.94 5.47
CA TYR A 55 -3.93 -9.87 5.99
C TYR A 55 -3.52 -11.22 6.58
N GLU A 56 -4.45 -11.88 7.26
CA GLU A 56 -4.26 -13.14 7.95
C GLU A 56 -3.87 -14.26 6.97
N GLU A 57 -4.53 -14.34 5.82
CA GLU A 57 -4.15 -15.29 4.75
C GLU A 57 -2.77 -14.98 4.17
N ALA A 58 -2.49 -13.69 3.91
CA ALA A 58 -1.21 -13.25 3.39
C ALA A 58 -0.06 -13.59 4.37
N LEU A 59 -0.26 -13.29 5.66
CA LEU A 59 0.72 -13.56 6.71
C LEU A 59 0.95 -15.07 6.88
N LYS A 60 -0.13 -15.87 6.89
CA LYS A 60 -0.01 -17.32 6.97
C LYS A 60 0.78 -17.87 5.77
N TYR A 61 0.54 -17.33 4.58
CA TYR A 61 1.27 -17.73 3.37
C TYR A 61 2.75 -17.33 3.43
N SER A 62 3.08 -16.10 3.84
CA SER A 62 4.47 -15.66 3.92
C SER A 62 5.28 -16.49 4.92
N GLN A 63 4.69 -16.85 6.06
CA GLN A 63 5.36 -17.66 7.08
C GLN A 63 5.57 -19.13 6.67
N SER A 64 4.78 -19.64 5.72
CA SER A 64 4.85 -21.03 5.27
C SER A 64 5.51 -21.21 3.90
N THR A 65 5.88 -20.12 3.23
CA THR A 65 6.44 -20.15 1.88
C THR A 65 7.91 -19.73 1.92
N LYS A 66 8.79 -20.60 1.43
CA LYS A 66 10.22 -20.29 1.35
C LYS A 66 10.46 -19.12 0.38
N GLY A 67 11.29 -18.17 0.79
CA GLY A 67 11.60 -16.98 0.00
C GLY A 67 10.47 -15.95 -0.05
N ALA A 68 9.38 -16.13 0.70
CA ALA A 68 8.35 -15.13 0.80
C ALA A 68 8.76 -13.98 1.75
N GLU A 69 8.46 -12.76 1.34
CA GLU A 69 8.63 -11.55 2.13
C GLU A 69 7.41 -11.30 3.03
N SER A 70 7.55 -10.38 4.00
CA SER A 70 6.43 -9.92 4.80
C SER A 70 5.33 -9.31 3.90
N PRO A 71 4.04 -9.51 4.23
CA PRO A 71 2.95 -8.96 3.42
C PRO A 71 3.04 -7.43 3.33
N LEU A 72 2.86 -6.91 2.11
CA LEU A 72 2.52 -5.53 1.86
C LEU A 72 1.01 -5.40 1.63
N VAL A 73 0.51 -4.18 1.68
CA VAL A 73 -0.88 -3.87 1.32
C VAL A 73 -0.90 -2.92 0.14
N LEU A 74 -1.65 -3.27 -0.90
CA LEU A 74 -2.01 -2.36 -1.95
C LEU A 74 -3.23 -1.55 -1.51
N VAL A 75 -3.09 -0.23 -1.53
CA VAL A 75 -4.17 0.69 -1.21
C VAL A 75 -4.51 1.60 -2.37
N ARG A 76 -5.78 1.98 -2.45
CA ARG A 76 -6.28 3.06 -3.30
C ARG A 76 -6.30 4.36 -2.51
N GLN A 77 -5.91 5.44 -3.18
CA GLN A 77 -6.04 6.81 -2.71
C GLN A 77 -6.80 7.60 -3.77
N LEU A 78 -7.94 8.17 -3.43
CA LEU A 78 -8.70 9.09 -4.29
C LEU A 78 -8.15 10.51 -4.19
N GLU A 79 -7.60 10.83 -3.02
CA GLU A 79 -6.87 12.05 -2.72
C GLU A 79 -5.67 11.69 -1.85
N HIS A 80 -4.52 12.33 -2.08
CA HIS A 80 -3.30 12.04 -1.34
C HIS A 80 -2.51 13.31 -1.02
N VAL A 81 -1.58 13.19 -0.07
CA VAL A 81 -0.65 14.27 0.28
C VAL A 81 0.75 13.87 -0.16
N ASN A 82 1.34 14.70 -1.01
CA ASN A 82 2.74 14.59 -1.40
C ASN A 82 3.62 15.41 -0.44
N GLU A 83 4.83 14.90 -0.20
CA GLU A 83 5.89 15.63 0.49
C GLU A 83 7.10 15.76 -0.45
N PRO A 84 7.04 16.63 -1.48
CA PRO A 84 8.14 16.76 -2.46
C PRO A 84 9.45 17.24 -1.82
N LYS A 85 9.35 17.93 -0.68
CA LYS A 85 10.48 18.30 0.18
C LYS A 85 10.03 18.15 1.63
N LYS A 86 10.95 17.76 2.50
CA LYS A 86 10.68 17.60 3.94
C LYS A 86 9.96 18.83 4.52
N GLY A 87 8.75 18.63 5.04
CA GLY A 87 7.89 19.65 5.63
C GLY A 87 7.13 20.53 4.63
N ILE A 88 7.17 20.24 3.33
CA ILE A 88 6.33 20.87 2.31
C ILE A 88 5.29 19.84 1.90
N PHE A 89 4.02 20.14 2.16
CA PHE A 89 2.92 19.21 1.92
C PHE A 89 1.98 19.75 0.85
N GLU A 90 1.66 18.91 -0.12
CA GLU A 90 0.80 19.25 -1.25
C GLU A 90 -0.38 18.28 -1.31
N HIS A 91 -1.61 18.81 -1.32
CA HIS A 91 -2.80 18.00 -1.53
C HIS A 91 -3.05 17.79 -3.01
N VAL A 92 -3.10 16.53 -3.42
CA VAL A 92 -3.36 16.10 -4.79
C VAL A 92 -4.67 15.32 -4.84
N LYS A 93 -5.54 15.70 -5.78
CA LYS A 93 -6.78 14.99 -6.08
C LYS A 93 -6.58 14.13 -7.31
N GLY A 94 -6.91 12.85 -7.23
CA GLY A 94 -6.72 11.90 -8.32
C GLY A 94 -6.41 10.51 -7.78
N GLU A 95 -6.93 9.50 -8.47
CA GLU A 95 -6.72 8.11 -8.10
C GLU A 95 -5.24 7.73 -8.20
N ARG A 96 -4.73 7.08 -7.14
CA ARG A 96 -3.38 6.52 -7.06
C ARG A 96 -3.44 5.16 -6.37
N LEU A 97 -2.77 4.17 -6.96
CA LEU A 97 -2.53 2.88 -6.34
C LEU A 97 -1.11 2.83 -5.79
N THR A 98 -0.97 2.43 -4.53
CA THR A 98 0.34 2.39 -3.87
C THR A 98 0.46 1.22 -2.91
N GLU A 99 1.65 0.64 -2.83
CA GLU A 99 1.98 -0.38 -1.83
C GLU A 99 2.57 0.23 -0.58
N TRP A 100 2.07 -0.23 0.57
CA TRP A 100 2.46 0.19 1.90
C TRP A 100 2.80 -0.98 2.81
N GLN A 101 3.51 -0.66 3.89
CA GLN A 101 3.60 -1.54 5.07
C GLN A 101 2.22 -1.66 5.71
N VAL A 102 1.84 -2.86 6.15
CA VAL A 102 0.50 -3.15 6.68
C VAL A 102 0.22 -2.32 7.94
N GLU A 103 1.24 -2.05 8.75
CA GLU A 103 1.13 -1.30 10.01
C GLU A 103 0.69 0.16 9.78
N TRP A 104 0.94 0.71 8.58
CA TRP A 104 0.51 2.07 8.25
C TRP A 104 -1.02 2.19 8.12
N LEU A 105 -1.75 1.08 7.98
CA LEU A 105 -3.21 1.13 7.87
C LEU A 105 -3.92 1.64 9.14
N ALA A 106 -3.32 1.43 10.32
CA ALA A 106 -3.97 1.68 11.60
C ALA A 106 -4.37 3.16 11.80
N GLU A 107 -3.53 4.09 11.33
CA GLU A 107 -3.66 5.53 11.61
C GLU A 107 -3.89 6.38 10.34
N SER A 108 -4.04 5.73 9.19
CA SER A 108 -4.04 6.42 7.88
C SER A 108 -5.33 6.27 7.08
N LYS A 109 -6.41 5.71 7.65
CA LYS A 109 -7.70 5.68 6.91
C LYS A 109 -8.20 7.11 6.70
N ARG A 110 -8.42 7.50 5.45
CA ARG A 110 -8.87 8.84 5.10
C ARG A 110 -10.32 9.03 5.52
N GLY A 111 -10.57 10.07 6.30
CA GLY A 111 -11.88 10.65 6.55
C GLY A 111 -12.04 12.00 5.84
N PRO A 112 -13.24 12.61 5.89
CA PRO A 112 -13.54 13.87 5.20
C PRO A 112 -12.59 15.02 5.56
N ASN A 113 -12.09 15.06 6.80
CA ASN A 113 -11.23 16.14 7.30
C ASN A 113 -9.75 15.75 7.40
N SER A 114 -9.36 14.50 7.11
CA SER A 114 -7.99 14.02 7.32
C SER A 114 -6.93 14.88 6.63
N ILE A 115 -7.13 15.19 5.34
CA ILE A 115 -6.18 16.02 4.58
C ILE A 115 -6.24 17.50 5.00
N PRO A 116 -7.41 18.15 5.10
CA PRO A 116 -7.50 19.51 5.63
C PRO A 116 -6.84 19.69 7.00
N ASP A 117 -7.12 18.79 7.95
CA ASP A 117 -6.58 18.85 9.31
C ASP A 117 -5.07 18.60 9.32
N PHE A 118 -4.60 17.64 8.52
CA PHE A 118 -3.17 17.40 8.32
C PHE A 118 -2.45 18.64 7.80
N LEU A 119 -2.98 19.27 6.75
CA LEU A 119 -2.39 20.49 6.20
C LEU A 119 -2.44 21.65 7.19
N ALA A 120 -3.53 21.81 7.93
CA ALA A 120 -3.65 22.85 8.96
C ALA A 120 -2.61 22.67 10.07
N LYS A 121 -2.39 21.43 10.53
CA LYS A 121 -1.39 21.08 11.55
C LYS A 121 0.05 21.34 11.08
N HIS A 122 0.31 21.19 9.78
CA HIS A 122 1.65 21.31 9.20
C HIS A 122 1.90 22.62 8.45
N ARG A 123 0.91 23.53 8.40
CA ARG A 123 1.17 24.93 8.05
C ARG A 123 2.09 25.50 9.12
N LYS A 124 3.37 25.63 8.79
CA LYS A 124 4.27 26.51 9.55
C LYS A 124 3.59 27.87 9.64
N SER A 125 3.38 28.39 10.86
CA SER A 125 3.19 29.82 10.98
C SER A 125 4.47 30.44 10.42
N LEU A 126 4.35 31.15 9.31
CA LEU A 126 5.36 32.11 8.91
C LEU A 126 5.37 33.15 10.02
N ARG A 127 6.24 32.97 11.02
CA ARG A 127 6.66 34.01 11.95
C ARG A 127 8.03 34.48 11.53
#